data_AF-A0A349XWF9-F1
#
_entry.id   AF-A0A349XWF9-F1
#
_cell.length_a   1.000
_cell.length_b   1.000
_cell.length_c   1.000
_cell.angle_alpha   90.00
_cell.angle_beta   90.00
_cell.angle_gamma   90.00
#
_symmetry.space_group_name_H-M   'P 1'
#
loop_
_entity.id
_entity.type
_entity.pdbx_description
1 polymer ?
#
loop_
_entity_poly.entity_id
_entity_poly.type
_entity_poly.pdbx_seq_one_letter_code
_entity_poly.pdbx_strand_id
1 'polypeptide(L)'
;MKTIVICSGGLDSVSLAHKIAAEHELLALVSFDYGQRHRKELDFAADCARRLGVPHHVIDIRTIGAHLTGSALTDDVEVPDGHYAEETMRSTVVPNRNAIMLTIAFGLAAAQQAEAVAIAVHGGDHFIYPDCRPGFIDSFNAMQAHALEGYADVKLFAPYVTVSKAAIVTDGAKYGTPFGETWSCYKGGLRHCGRCGTCVERREAFHLAGVTDPTDYEDPDFWVAATHAFAAQEVR
;
A
#
# COMPACT_ATOMS: atom_id res chain seq x y z
N MET A 1 -11.61 -11.61 -14.38
CA MET A 1 -10.42 -12.14 -13.70
C MET A 1 -10.77 -12.30 -12.23
N LYS A 2 -10.58 -13.48 -11.66
CA LYS A 2 -10.81 -13.75 -10.23
C LYS A 2 -9.60 -13.31 -9.42
N THR A 3 -9.77 -12.29 -8.57
CA THR A 3 -8.62 -11.59 -7.98
C THR A 3 -8.70 -11.53 -6.47
N ILE A 4 -7.59 -11.88 -5.82
CA ILE A 4 -7.33 -11.55 -4.41
C ILE A 4 -6.54 -10.25 -4.36
N VAL A 5 -6.94 -9.29 -3.53
CA VAL A 5 -6.21 -8.02 -3.36
C VAL A 5 -5.46 -8.04 -2.04
N ILE A 6 -4.16 -7.76 -2.07
CA ILE A 6 -3.41 -7.43 -0.86
C ILE A 6 -3.84 -6.02 -0.42
N CYS A 7 -4.57 -5.96 0.69
CA CYS A 7 -5.16 -4.74 1.23
C CYS A 7 -4.58 -4.42 2.59
N SER A 8 -3.97 -3.26 2.76
CA SER A 8 -3.50 -2.77 4.06
C SER A 8 -4.52 -1.88 4.76
N GLY A 9 -5.53 -1.37 4.06
CA GLY A 9 -6.47 -0.36 4.57
C GLY A 9 -6.04 1.09 4.30
N GLY A 10 -4.86 1.27 3.69
CA GLY A 10 -4.40 2.56 3.20
C GLY A 10 -5.01 2.98 1.86
N LEU A 11 -4.78 4.25 1.51
CA LEU A 11 -5.29 4.90 0.30
C LEU A 11 -5.21 4.01 -0.94
N ASP A 12 -4.01 3.55 -1.27
CA ASP A 12 -3.73 2.89 -2.55
C ASP A 12 -4.37 1.51 -2.62
N SER A 13 -4.27 0.75 -1.54
CA SER A 13 -4.75 -0.64 -1.50
C SER A 13 -6.28 -0.70 -1.43
N VAL A 14 -6.92 0.25 -0.75
CA VAL A 14 -8.37 0.42 -0.80
C VAL A 14 -8.83 0.92 -2.17
N SER A 15 -8.11 1.86 -2.79
CA SER A 15 -8.42 2.32 -4.15
C SER A 15 -8.33 1.17 -5.17
N LEU A 16 -7.30 0.34 -5.07
CA LEU A 16 -7.15 -0.86 -5.89
C LEU A 16 -8.28 -1.86 -5.64
N ALA A 17 -8.68 -2.09 -4.39
CA ALA A 17 -9.78 -2.99 -4.07
C ALA A 17 -11.09 -2.53 -4.73
N HIS A 18 -11.41 -1.23 -4.67
CA HIS A 18 -12.58 -0.64 -5.34
C HIS A 18 -12.48 -0.74 -6.87
N LYS A 19 -11.31 -0.51 -7.46
CA LYS A 19 -11.06 -0.72 -8.90
C LYS A 19 -11.33 -2.18 -9.31
N ILE A 20 -10.73 -3.13 -8.60
CA ILE A 20 -10.90 -4.56 -8.89
C ILE A 20 -12.36 -4.98 -8.75
N ALA A 21 -13.07 -4.52 -7.71
CA ALA A 21 -14.49 -4.82 -7.52
C ALA A 21 -15.38 -4.26 -8.66
N ALA A 22 -14.96 -3.16 -9.30
CA ALA A 22 -15.69 -2.56 -10.41
C ALA A 22 -15.36 -3.19 -11.78
N GLU A 23 -14.12 -3.63 -12.00
CA GLU A 23 -13.63 -4.09 -13.31
C GLU A 23 -13.54 -5.62 -13.43
N HIS A 24 -13.45 -6.32 -12.30
CA HIS A 24 -13.11 -7.74 -12.19
C HIS A 24 -13.93 -8.43 -11.07
N GLU A 25 -13.68 -9.71 -10.83
CA GLU A 25 -14.32 -10.46 -9.74
C GLU A 25 -13.38 -10.41 -8.52
N LEU A 26 -13.71 -9.58 -7.54
CA LEU A 26 -12.97 -9.49 -6.28
C LEU A 26 -13.35 -10.67 -5.37
N LEU A 27 -12.41 -11.59 -5.13
CA LEU A 27 -12.65 -12.78 -4.31
C LEU A 27 -12.50 -12.49 -2.81
N ALA A 28 -11.44 -11.79 -2.42
CA ALA A 28 -11.13 -11.50 -1.02
C ALA A 28 -10.12 -10.36 -0.90
N LEU A 29 -10.09 -9.75 0.28
CA LEU A 29 -8.99 -8.90 0.72
C LEU A 29 -8.08 -9.69 1.66
N VAL A 30 -6.77 -9.60 1.45
CA VAL A 30 -5.75 -10.20 2.32
C VAL A 30 -4.91 -9.10 2.94
N SER A 31 -4.82 -9.10 4.27
CA SER A 31 -3.93 -8.23 5.04
C SER A 31 -2.89 -9.05 5.80
N PHE A 32 -1.81 -8.41 6.20
CA PHE A 32 -0.73 -9.06 6.94
C PHE A 32 -0.47 -8.31 8.25
N ASP A 33 -0.54 -9.04 9.36
CA ASP A 33 -0.06 -8.57 10.66
C ASP A 33 1.37 -9.08 10.83
N TYR A 34 2.35 -8.19 10.67
CA TYR A 34 3.77 -8.50 10.87
C TYR A 34 4.32 -7.83 12.14
N GLY A 35 3.44 -7.36 13.02
CA GLY A 35 3.83 -6.60 14.21
C GLY A 35 4.11 -5.13 13.92
N GLN A 36 3.57 -4.61 12.82
CA GLN A 36 3.76 -3.21 12.44
C GLN A 36 3.20 -2.27 13.49
N ARG A 37 3.82 -1.10 13.67
CA ARG A 37 3.35 -0.06 14.61
C ARG A 37 1.94 0.43 14.32
N HIS A 38 1.58 0.59 13.04
CA HIS A 38 0.31 1.19 12.60
C HIS A 38 -0.78 0.15 12.33
N ARG A 39 -1.00 -0.80 13.25
CA ARG A 39 -2.00 -1.87 13.12
C ARG A 39 -3.43 -1.40 12.86
N LYS A 40 -3.73 -0.14 13.19
CA LYS A 40 -5.01 0.51 12.93
C LYS A 40 -5.45 0.36 11.47
N GLU A 41 -4.52 0.31 10.53
CA GLU A 41 -4.82 0.09 9.11
C GLU A 41 -5.61 -1.20 8.85
N LEU A 42 -5.40 -2.25 9.65
CA LEU A 42 -6.09 -3.54 9.51
C LEU A 42 -7.61 -3.41 9.73
N ASP A 43 -8.02 -2.51 10.63
CA ASP A 43 -9.43 -2.22 10.88
C ASP A 43 -10.06 -1.55 9.64
N PHE A 44 -9.33 -0.63 9.00
CA PHE A 44 -9.77 0.01 7.76
C PHE A 44 -9.83 -0.97 6.57
N ALA A 45 -8.93 -1.96 6.53
CA ALA A 45 -8.99 -3.05 5.55
C ALA A 45 -10.23 -3.94 5.78
N ALA A 46 -10.56 -4.24 7.03
CA ALA A 46 -11.75 -5.00 7.40
C ALA A 46 -13.03 -4.26 7.02
N ASP A 47 -13.09 -2.95 7.28
CA ASP A 47 -14.21 -2.11 6.85
C ASP A 47 -14.33 -2.06 5.32
N CYS A 48 -13.21 -2.00 4.60
CA CYS A 48 -13.19 -2.09 3.14
C CYS A 48 -13.82 -3.40 2.64
N ALA A 49 -13.40 -4.54 3.19
CA ALA A 49 -13.96 -5.85 2.84
C ALA A 49 -15.47 -5.90 3.11
N ARG A 50 -15.92 -5.38 4.26
CA ARG A 50 -17.34 -5.28 4.63
C ARG A 50 -18.13 -4.43 3.64
N ARG A 51 -17.60 -3.28 3.21
CA ARG A 51 -18.24 -2.41 2.21
C ARG A 51 -18.35 -3.08 0.84
N LEU A 52 -17.32 -3.81 0.43
CA LEU A 52 -17.26 -4.50 -0.86
C LEU A 52 -17.96 -5.87 -0.84
N GLY A 53 -18.40 -6.34 0.33
CA GLY A 53 -19.13 -7.61 0.46
C GLY A 53 -18.26 -8.85 0.24
N VAL A 54 -16.95 -8.77 0.52
CA VAL A 54 -15.99 -9.87 0.32
C VAL A 54 -15.33 -10.32 1.63
N PRO A 55 -14.84 -11.57 1.73
CA PRO A 55 -14.05 -12.01 2.86
C PRO A 55 -12.79 -11.16 3.10
N HIS A 56 -12.43 -11.01 4.37
CA HIS A 56 -11.16 -10.44 4.80
C HIS A 56 -10.33 -11.51 5.51
N HIS A 57 -9.12 -11.75 5.02
CA HIS A 57 -8.17 -12.65 5.65
C HIS A 57 -6.99 -11.85 6.21
N VAL A 58 -6.84 -11.87 7.53
CA VAL A 58 -5.65 -11.32 8.19
C VAL A 58 -4.68 -12.47 8.45
N ILE A 59 -3.54 -12.44 7.77
CA ILE A 59 -2.48 -13.43 7.94
C ILE A 59 -1.50 -12.93 9.00
N ASP A 60 -1.42 -13.66 10.10
CA ASP A 60 -0.46 -13.38 11.17
C ASP A 60 0.93 -13.93 10.80
N ILE A 61 1.86 -13.02 10.59
CA ILE A 61 3.28 -13.29 10.36
C ILE A 61 4.17 -12.58 11.39
N ARG A 62 3.64 -12.26 12.58
CA ARG A 62 4.38 -11.55 13.63
C ARG A 62 5.67 -12.25 14.05
N THR A 63 5.68 -13.59 14.03
CA THR A 63 6.91 -14.37 14.30
C THR A 63 8.00 -14.09 13.28
N ILE A 64 7.65 -13.92 12.00
CA ILE A 64 8.60 -13.53 10.96
C ILE A 64 9.00 -12.06 11.15
N GLY A 65 8.01 -11.19 11.37
CA GLY A 65 8.22 -9.75 11.57
C GLY A 65 9.15 -9.40 12.73
N ALA A 66 9.13 -10.19 13.81
CA ALA A 66 10.05 -10.06 14.95
C ALA A 66 11.53 -10.24 14.57
N HIS A 67 11.82 -10.85 13.41
CA HIS A 67 13.17 -10.98 12.86
C HIS A 67 13.50 -9.93 11.79
N LEU A 68 12.54 -9.11 11.38
CA LEU A 68 12.69 -8.02 10.41
C LEU A 68 12.95 -6.68 11.13
N THR A 69 14.00 -6.66 11.95
CA THR A 69 14.44 -5.49 12.74
C THR A 69 15.15 -4.44 11.88
N GLY A 70 15.36 -3.25 12.42
CA GLY A 70 16.07 -2.14 11.78
C GLY A 70 15.15 -1.11 11.12
N SER A 71 13.83 -1.17 11.39
CA SER A 71 12.84 -0.26 10.82
C SER A 71 12.01 0.40 11.91
N ALA A 72 11.73 1.71 11.79
CA ALA A 72 10.80 2.45 12.64
C ALA A 72 9.34 1.95 12.51
N LEU A 73 9.04 1.04 11.58
CA LEU A 73 7.73 0.40 11.48
C LEU A 73 7.61 -0.86 12.35
N THR A 74 8.73 -1.48 12.74
CA THR A 74 8.78 -2.72 13.54
C THR A 74 9.49 -2.54 14.89
N ASP A 75 10.42 -1.58 15.00
CA ASP A 75 11.21 -1.30 16.18
C ASP A 75 10.69 -0.06 16.94
N ASP A 76 11.12 0.08 18.21
CA ASP A 76 10.76 1.21 19.07
C ASP A 76 11.63 2.46 18.84
N VAL A 77 11.70 2.92 17.59
CA VAL A 77 12.39 4.15 17.17
C VAL A 77 11.36 5.16 16.65
N GLU A 78 11.58 6.47 16.81
CA GLU A 78 10.63 7.47 16.32
C GLU A 78 10.43 7.41 14.79
N VAL A 79 9.19 7.58 14.34
CA VAL A 79 8.86 7.75 12.91
C VAL A 79 9.25 9.17 12.50
N PRO A 80 10.11 9.35 11.47
CA PRO A 80 10.53 10.68 11.04
C PRO A 80 9.37 11.50 10.47
N ASP A 81 9.41 12.81 10.74
CA ASP A 81 8.64 13.81 10.01
C ASP A 81 9.37 14.19 8.73
N GLY A 82 8.64 14.71 7.73
CA GLY A 82 9.23 15.23 6.51
C GLY A 82 8.66 14.62 5.24
N HIS A 83 9.27 14.94 4.11
CA HIS A 83 8.84 14.46 2.80
C HIS A 83 9.16 12.97 2.61
N TYR A 84 8.29 12.23 1.92
CA TYR A 84 8.44 10.76 1.78
C TYR A 84 9.70 10.33 1.01
N ALA A 85 10.22 11.20 0.14
CA ALA A 85 11.44 10.95 -0.63
C ALA A 85 12.75 11.24 0.14
N GLU A 86 12.69 11.77 1.36
CA GLU A 86 13.89 12.06 2.16
C GLU A 86 14.65 10.80 2.55
N GLU A 87 15.98 10.90 2.66
CA GLU A 87 16.84 9.77 3.07
C GLU A 87 16.49 9.25 4.47
N THR A 88 15.99 10.12 5.35
CA THR A 88 15.47 9.79 6.68
C THR A 88 14.38 8.71 6.63
N MET A 89 13.61 8.65 5.53
CA MET A 89 12.54 7.66 5.33
C MET A 89 13.08 6.24 5.09
N ARG A 90 14.38 6.05 4.80
CA ARG A 90 15.02 4.71 4.76
C ARG A 90 14.85 3.96 6.07
N SER A 91 14.78 4.68 7.19
CA SER A 91 14.52 4.09 8.51
C SER A 91 13.15 3.40 8.60
N THR A 92 12.22 3.63 7.66
CA THR A 92 10.91 2.95 7.63
C THR A 92 10.90 1.69 6.76
N VAL A 93 11.99 1.38 6.05
CA VAL A 93 12.07 0.24 5.13
C VAL A 93 12.18 -1.07 5.92
N VAL A 94 11.17 -1.93 5.78
CA VAL A 94 11.22 -3.32 6.26
C VAL A 94 11.82 -4.19 5.14
N PRO A 95 12.95 -4.88 5.35
CA PRO A 95 13.62 -5.62 4.29
C PRO A 95 12.74 -6.66 3.60
N ASN A 96 12.62 -6.56 2.28
CA ASN A 96 11.95 -7.53 1.40
C ASN A 96 10.48 -7.86 1.79
N ARG A 97 9.81 -6.93 2.48
CA ARG A 97 8.47 -7.13 3.03
C ARG A 97 7.46 -7.52 1.96
N ASN A 98 7.45 -6.85 0.81
CA ASN A 98 6.45 -7.12 -0.23
C ASN A 98 6.63 -8.51 -0.84
N ALA A 99 7.88 -8.98 -1.02
CA ALA A 99 8.12 -10.32 -1.55
C ALA A 99 7.60 -11.43 -0.63
N ILE A 100 7.78 -11.28 0.69
CA ILE A 100 7.26 -12.23 1.68
C ILE A 100 5.73 -12.28 1.60
N MET A 101 5.08 -11.12 1.64
CA MET A 101 3.62 -10.99 1.57
C MET A 101 3.05 -11.54 0.27
N LEU A 102 3.67 -11.20 -0.87
CA LEU A 102 3.27 -11.72 -2.18
C LEU A 102 3.42 -13.24 -2.25
N THR A 103 4.49 -13.81 -1.71
CA THR A 103 4.71 -15.27 -1.73
C THR A 103 3.58 -16.01 -1.00
N ILE A 104 3.15 -15.48 0.14
CA ILE A 104 2.00 -16.02 0.88
C ILE A 104 0.70 -15.84 0.10
N ALA A 105 0.47 -14.64 -0.46
CA ALA A 105 -0.73 -14.33 -1.22
C ALA A 105 -0.90 -15.21 -2.47
N PHE A 106 0.21 -15.54 -3.15
CA PHE A 106 0.19 -16.47 -4.29
C PHE A 106 -0.17 -17.90 -3.87
N GLY A 107 0.33 -18.37 -2.72
CA GLY A 107 -0.09 -19.64 -2.14
C GLY A 107 -1.59 -19.69 -1.84
N LEU A 108 -2.15 -18.60 -1.28
CA LEU A 108 -3.59 -18.47 -1.05
C LEU A 108 -4.38 -18.46 -2.37
N ALA A 109 -3.93 -17.69 -3.36
CA ALA A 109 -4.56 -17.61 -4.67
C ALA A 109 -4.61 -18.95 -5.38
N ALA A 110 -3.49 -19.70 -5.38
CA ALA A 110 -3.44 -21.03 -5.98
C ALA A 110 -4.41 -22.01 -5.28
N ALA A 111 -4.45 -22.01 -3.95
CA ALA A 111 -5.35 -22.86 -3.18
C ALA A 111 -6.84 -22.51 -3.38
N GLN A 112 -7.15 -21.24 -3.62
CA GLN A 112 -8.52 -20.74 -3.85
C GLN A 112 -8.90 -20.68 -5.33
N GLN A 113 -8.03 -21.16 -6.24
CA GLN A 113 -8.24 -21.09 -7.69
C GLN A 113 -8.51 -19.66 -8.19
N ALA A 114 -7.86 -18.67 -7.57
CA ALA A 114 -7.84 -17.31 -8.06
C ALA A 114 -6.91 -17.21 -9.28
N GLU A 115 -7.21 -16.28 -10.19
CA GLU A 115 -6.45 -16.06 -11.43
C GLU A 115 -5.40 -14.95 -11.25
N ALA A 116 -5.54 -14.13 -10.21
CA ALA A 116 -4.59 -13.06 -9.93
C ALA A 116 -4.48 -12.70 -8.45
N VAL A 117 -3.29 -12.22 -8.08
CA VAL A 117 -3.03 -11.47 -6.86
C VAL A 117 -2.75 -10.02 -7.27
N ALA A 118 -3.54 -9.10 -6.74
CA ALA A 118 -3.37 -7.68 -6.99
C ALA A 118 -2.67 -6.98 -5.81
N ILE A 119 -1.75 -6.08 -6.12
CA ILE A 119 -0.99 -5.29 -5.14
C ILE A 119 -0.90 -3.84 -5.58
N ALA A 120 -1.08 -2.92 -4.63
CA ALA A 120 -1.11 -1.48 -4.87
C ALA A 120 0.26 -0.80 -4.69
N VAL A 121 1.35 -1.49 -5.03
CA VAL A 121 2.67 -0.83 -5.04
C VAL A 121 2.68 0.25 -6.12
N HIS A 122 3.30 1.38 -5.80
CA HIS A 122 3.62 2.42 -6.77
C HIS A 122 5.11 2.71 -6.73
N GLY A 123 5.66 2.94 -7.91
CA GLY A 123 7.08 3.25 -8.12
C GLY A 123 7.34 4.74 -8.31
N GLY A 124 6.33 5.62 -8.21
CA GLY A 124 6.54 7.07 -8.28
C GLY A 124 7.69 7.47 -7.36
N ASP A 125 8.63 8.30 -7.82
CA ASP A 125 9.76 9.00 -7.17
C ASP A 125 10.50 8.39 -5.95
N HIS A 126 10.26 7.13 -5.56
CA HIS A 126 10.65 6.56 -4.28
C HIS A 126 11.82 5.60 -4.47
N PHE A 127 13.03 6.15 -4.52
CA PHE A 127 14.27 5.39 -4.68
C PHE A 127 14.53 4.37 -3.56
N ILE A 128 13.85 4.47 -2.41
CA ILE A 128 14.21 3.70 -1.20
C ILE A 128 13.56 2.32 -1.09
N TYR A 129 12.49 2.01 -1.86
CA TYR A 129 11.80 0.70 -1.82
C TYR A 129 12.07 -0.12 -3.11
N PRO A 130 13.07 -1.01 -3.13
CA PRO A 130 13.40 -1.79 -4.31
C PRO A 130 12.32 -2.83 -4.69
N ASP A 131 11.55 -3.32 -3.72
CA ASP A 131 10.47 -4.29 -3.86
C ASP A 131 9.12 -3.67 -4.28
N CYS A 132 9.16 -2.45 -4.82
CA CYS A 132 8.03 -1.76 -5.46
C CYS A 132 8.29 -1.43 -6.94
N ARG A 133 9.45 -1.81 -7.49
CA ARG A 133 9.89 -1.40 -8.83
C ARG A 133 9.39 -2.36 -9.92
N PRO A 134 9.24 -1.90 -11.18
CA PRO A 134 8.83 -2.76 -12.30
C PRO A 134 9.68 -4.03 -12.43
N GLY A 135 11.01 -3.91 -12.35
CA GLY A 135 11.91 -5.07 -12.44
C GLY A 135 11.69 -6.11 -11.34
N PHE A 136 11.28 -5.70 -10.13
CA PHE A 136 10.90 -6.64 -9.07
C PHE A 136 9.58 -7.33 -9.41
N ILE A 137 8.56 -6.57 -9.84
CA ILE A 137 7.24 -7.10 -10.22
C ILE A 137 7.36 -8.12 -11.35
N ASP A 138 8.11 -7.80 -12.40
CA ASP A 138 8.34 -8.70 -13.54
C ASP A 138 9.07 -9.98 -13.11
N SER A 139 10.14 -9.83 -12.32
CA SER A 139 10.92 -10.98 -11.82
C SER A 139 10.09 -11.87 -10.90
N PHE A 140 9.30 -11.28 -10.01
CA PHE A 140 8.45 -12.01 -9.08
C PHE A 140 7.35 -12.79 -9.83
N ASN A 141 6.72 -12.15 -10.81
CA ASN A 141 5.68 -12.79 -11.63
C ASN A 141 6.25 -13.98 -12.43
N ALA A 142 7.44 -13.82 -13.04
CA ALA A 142 8.12 -14.91 -13.73
C ALA A 142 8.50 -16.06 -12.79
N MET A 143 9.06 -15.74 -11.61
CA MET A 143 9.38 -16.73 -10.58
C MET A 143 8.13 -17.52 -10.14
N GLN A 144 7.01 -16.86 -9.90
CA GLN A 144 5.76 -17.51 -9.48
C GLN A 144 5.15 -18.38 -10.59
N ALA A 145 5.25 -17.97 -11.86
CA ALA A 145 4.81 -18.79 -12.98
C ALA A 145 5.55 -20.15 -13.02
N HIS A 146 6.85 -20.16 -12.72
CA HIS A 146 7.61 -21.40 -12.57
C HIS A 146 7.26 -22.16 -11.29
N ALA A 147 7.04 -21.47 -10.17
CA ALA A 147 6.72 -22.11 -8.90
C ALA A 147 5.36 -22.83 -8.89
N LEU A 148 4.41 -22.36 -9.71
CA LEU A 148 3.04 -22.90 -9.80
C LEU A 148 2.80 -23.71 -11.09
N GLU A 149 3.84 -23.99 -11.87
CA GLU A 149 3.74 -24.69 -13.15
C GLU A 149 3.02 -26.05 -13.00
N GLY A 150 2.00 -26.28 -13.83
CA GLY A 150 1.18 -27.49 -13.79
C GLY A 150 0.19 -27.58 -12.62
N TYR A 151 0.17 -26.59 -11.73
CA TYR A 151 -0.73 -26.53 -10.58
C TYR A 151 -1.76 -25.39 -10.66
N ALA A 152 -1.31 -24.15 -10.91
CA ALA A 152 -2.18 -22.98 -11.01
C ALA A 152 -1.58 -21.90 -11.94
N ASP A 153 -2.44 -21.13 -12.62
CA ASP A 153 -2.05 -19.94 -13.41
C ASP A 153 -2.51 -18.68 -12.67
N VAL A 154 -1.63 -18.13 -11.83
CA VAL A 154 -1.88 -16.93 -11.02
C VAL A 154 -0.98 -15.80 -11.52
N LYS A 155 -1.56 -14.64 -11.84
CA LYS A 155 -0.84 -13.45 -12.32
C LYS A 155 -0.68 -12.40 -11.24
N LEU A 156 0.47 -11.71 -11.24
CA LEU A 156 0.67 -10.51 -10.43
C LEU A 156 0.05 -9.31 -11.14
N PHE A 157 -0.94 -8.68 -10.51
CA PHE A 157 -1.60 -7.47 -11.01
C PHE A 157 -1.17 -6.25 -10.19
N ALA A 158 -0.25 -5.44 -10.73
CA ALA A 158 0.30 -4.26 -10.06
C ALA A 158 0.08 -2.99 -10.92
N PRO A 159 -1.17 -2.51 -11.07
CA PRO A 159 -1.52 -1.47 -12.04
C PRO A 159 -0.92 -0.09 -11.70
N TYR A 160 -0.49 0.12 -10.46
CA TYR A 160 0.03 1.39 -9.99
C TYR A 160 1.56 1.48 -10.00
N VAL A 161 2.27 0.43 -10.42
CA VAL A 161 3.74 0.34 -10.34
C VAL A 161 4.47 1.48 -11.07
N THR A 162 3.89 2.03 -12.14
CA THR A 162 4.42 3.18 -12.90
C THR A 162 3.56 4.44 -12.80
N VAL A 163 2.61 4.46 -11.87
CA VAL A 163 1.60 5.52 -11.73
C VAL A 163 1.98 6.44 -10.57
N SER A 164 1.79 7.75 -10.73
CA SER A 164 2.01 8.71 -9.65
C SER A 164 0.94 8.57 -8.57
N LYS A 165 1.26 9.00 -7.34
CA LYS A 165 0.30 8.96 -6.23
C LYS A 165 -0.96 9.78 -6.53
N ALA A 166 -0.81 10.95 -7.17
CA ALA A 166 -1.94 11.77 -7.60
C ALA A 166 -2.85 11.03 -8.60
N ALA A 167 -2.27 10.27 -9.53
CA ALA A 167 -3.05 9.45 -10.45
C ALA A 167 -3.77 8.28 -9.75
N ILE A 168 -3.22 7.73 -8.66
CA ILE A 168 -3.94 6.77 -7.79
C ILE A 168 -5.16 7.45 -7.14
N VAL A 169 -5.03 8.70 -6.67
CA VAL A 169 -6.17 9.46 -6.12
C VAL A 169 -7.24 9.69 -7.21
N THR A 170 -6.84 10.08 -8.42
CA THR A 170 -7.77 10.23 -9.55
C THR A 170 -8.48 8.91 -9.89
N ASP A 171 -7.75 7.79 -9.92
CA ASP A 171 -8.30 6.46 -10.16
C ASP A 171 -9.26 6.04 -9.03
N GLY A 172 -8.87 6.27 -7.77
CA GLY A 172 -9.71 6.01 -6.61
C GLY A 172 -11.02 6.82 -6.64
N ALA A 173 -10.96 8.10 -7.02
CA ALA A 173 -12.15 8.95 -7.19
C ALA A 173 -13.06 8.42 -8.30
N LYS A 174 -12.49 7.97 -9.42
CA LYS A 174 -13.22 7.36 -10.54
C LYS A 174 -14.03 6.13 -10.11
N TYR A 175 -13.52 5.28 -9.22
CA TYR A 175 -14.23 4.09 -8.71
C TYR A 175 -14.94 4.31 -7.37
N GLY A 176 -15.12 5.56 -6.94
CA GLY A 176 -15.87 5.90 -5.73
C GLY A 176 -15.24 5.39 -4.43
N THR A 177 -13.90 5.43 -4.36
CA THR A 177 -13.16 5.05 -3.15
C THR A 177 -13.54 5.97 -1.98
N PRO A 178 -13.99 5.44 -0.83
CA PRO A 178 -14.36 6.25 0.33
C PRO A 178 -13.10 6.70 1.05
N PHE A 179 -12.44 7.74 0.55
CA PHE A 179 -11.12 8.17 1.03
C PHE A 179 -11.05 8.50 2.52
N GLY A 180 -12.15 8.97 3.12
CA GLY A 180 -12.24 9.23 4.57
C GLY A 180 -12.19 7.96 5.42
N GLU A 181 -12.46 6.81 4.80
CA GLU A 181 -12.41 5.48 5.41
C GLU A 181 -11.14 4.73 4.96
N THR A 182 -10.01 5.44 4.93
CA THR A 182 -8.66 4.87 4.67
C THR A 182 -7.64 5.42 5.66
N TRP A 183 -6.60 4.63 5.97
CA TRP A 183 -5.57 5.01 6.93
C TRP A 183 -4.17 4.97 6.33
N SER A 184 -3.50 6.12 6.27
CA SER A 184 -2.13 6.23 5.73
C SER A 184 -1.07 6.52 6.80
N CYS A 185 -1.45 7.04 7.97
CA CYS A 185 -0.51 7.59 8.95
C CYS A 185 0.31 6.51 9.67
N TYR A 186 1.64 6.62 9.60
CA TYR A 186 2.55 5.70 10.31
C TYR A 186 2.55 5.85 11.83
N LYS A 187 2.16 7.01 12.36
CA LYS A 187 2.17 7.25 13.82
C LYS A 187 0.99 6.62 14.56
N GLY A 188 -0.08 6.22 13.86
CA GLY A 188 -1.17 5.44 14.45
C GLY A 188 -2.01 6.15 15.52
N GLY A 189 -1.99 7.50 15.57
CA GLY A 189 -2.75 8.30 16.54
C GLY A 189 -4.27 8.25 16.33
N LEU A 190 -5.00 9.12 17.04
CA LEU A 190 -6.44 9.26 16.87
C LEU A 190 -6.78 9.82 15.48
N ARG A 191 -6.06 10.88 15.08
CA ARG A 191 -6.11 11.55 13.78
C ARG A 191 -4.82 11.28 13.00
N HIS A 192 -4.81 11.51 11.69
CA HIS A 192 -3.57 11.44 10.92
C HIS A 192 -2.65 12.58 11.37
N CYS A 193 -1.38 12.31 11.65
CA CYS A 193 -0.52 13.35 12.23
C CYS A 193 -0.27 14.54 11.29
N GLY A 194 -0.38 14.35 9.97
CA GLY A 194 -0.11 15.40 8.97
C GLY A 194 1.38 15.61 8.65
N ARG A 195 2.28 14.98 9.42
CA ARG A 195 3.73 15.28 9.40
C ARG A 195 4.65 14.15 8.97
N CYS A 196 4.22 12.89 9.15
CA CYS A 196 5.00 11.74 8.68
C CYS A 196 4.95 11.64 7.15
N GLY A 197 5.94 10.98 6.53
CA GLY A 197 6.07 10.91 5.08
C GLY A 197 4.81 10.50 4.33
N THR A 198 4.07 9.50 4.80
CA THR A 198 2.82 9.05 4.14
C THR A 198 1.66 10.02 4.30
N CYS A 199 1.64 10.84 5.36
CA CYS A 199 0.66 11.92 5.49
C CYS A 199 0.99 13.07 4.53
N VAL A 200 2.27 13.43 4.42
CA VAL A 200 2.74 14.47 3.48
C VAL A 200 2.45 14.05 2.04
N GLU A 201 2.87 12.84 1.65
CA GLU A 201 2.61 12.29 0.31
C GLU A 201 1.12 12.22 -0.02
N ARG A 202 0.29 11.80 0.95
CA ARG A 202 -1.17 11.79 0.77
C ARG A 202 -1.69 13.20 0.47
N ARG A 203 -1.35 14.20 1.29
CA ARG A 203 -1.81 15.58 1.10
C ARG A 203 -1.42 16.13 -0.27
N GLU A 204 -0.17 15.93 -0.64
CA GLU A 204 0.36 16.31 -1.94
C GLU A 204 -0.39 15.63 -3.09
N ALA A 205 -0.63 14.31 -3.00
CA ALA A 205 -1.34 13.56 -4.01
C ALA A 205 -2.77 14.06 -4.23
N PHE A 206 -3.52 14.34 -3.16
CA PHE A 206 -4.87 14.91 -3.26
C PHE A 206 -4.85 16.32 -3.87
N HIS A 207 -3.88 17.15 -3.46
CA HIS A 207 -3.70 18.48 -4.02
C HIS A 207 -3.44 18.44 -5.53
N LEU A 208 -2.46 17.63 -5.97
CA LEU A 208 -2.10 17.46 -7.38
C LEU A 208 -3.24 16.84 -8.21
N ALA A 209 -4.03 15.94 -7.62
CA ALA A 209 -5.19 15.35 -8.27
C ALA A 209 -6.39 16.31 -8.40
N GLY A 210 -6.37 17.45 -7.71
CA GLY A 210 -7.53 18.36 -7.64
C GLY A 210 -8.73 17.73 -6.92
N VAL A 211 -8.50 16.75 -6.06
CA VAL A 211 -9.53 16.05 -5.28
C VAL A 211 -9.46 16.51 -3.83
N THR A 212 -10.59 16.84 -3.22
CA THR A 212 -10.64 17.18 -1.80
C THR A 212 -10.23 15.98 -0.95
N ASP A 213 -9.20 16.14 -0.13
CA ASP A 213 -8.82 15.15 0.88
C ASP A 213 -9.77 15.21 2.09
N PRO A 214 -10.59 14.18 2.34
CA PRO A 214 -11.54 14.18 3.46
C PRO A 214 -10.90 13.80 4.81
N THR A 215 -9.59 13.55 4.82
CA THR A 215 -8.88 13.03 6.00
C THR A 215 -8.78 14.08 7.09
N ASP A 216 -8.96 13.63 8.33
CA ASP A 216 -8.85 14.47 9.51
C ASP A 216 -7.40 14.45 10.06
N TYR A 217 -6.74 15.62 10.03
CA TYR A 217 -5.31 15.76 10.39
C TYR A 217 -5.08 16.59 11.65
N GLU A 218 -4.07 16.21 12.43
CA GLU A 218 -3.55 17.01 13.55
C GLU A 218 -2.87 18.29 13.04
N ASP A 219 -2.04 18.17 12.00
CA ASP A 219 -1.34 19.29 11.36
C ASP A 219 -1.59 19.27 9.83
N PRO A 220 -2.72 19.84 9.35
CA PRO A 220 -3.18 19.69 7.96
C PRO A 220 -2.33 20.41 6.91
N ASP A 221 -1.46 21.34 7.32
CA ASP A 221 -0.75 22.24 6.41
C ASP A 221 0.77 22.05 6.41
N PHE A 222 1.31 21.20 7.30
CA PHE A 222 2.76 20.88 7.35
C PHE A 222 3.32 20.43 6.00
N TRP A 223 2.53 19.68 5.22
CA TRP A 223 2.92 19.17 3.92
C TRP A 223 3.38 20.29 2.96
N VAL A 224 2.80 21.49 3.02
CA VAL A 224 3.18 22.63 2.15
C VAL A 224 4.65 23.00 2.38
N ALA A 225 5.07 23.08 3.64
CA ALA A 225 6.46 23.38 3.96
C ALA A 225 7.38 22.22 3.60
N ALA A 226 6.93 20.98 3.83
CA ALA A 226 7.70 19.77 3.53
C ALA A 226 7.93 19.57 2.02
N THR A 227 6.97 19.91 1.16
CA THR A 227 7.07 19.75 -0.30
C THR A 227 7.71 20.95 -0.99
N HIS A 228 7.70 22.15 -0.39
CA HIS A 228 8.27 23.37 -1.02
C HIS A 228 9.77 23.23 -1.37
N ALA A 229 10.53 22.43 -0.61
CA ALA A 229 11.93 22.13 -0.92
C ALA A 229 12.10 21.12 -2.09
N PHE A 230 11.09 20.28 -2.34
CA PHE A 230 11.10 19.22 -3.36
C PHE A 230 10.45 19.63 -4.68
N ALA A 231 9.50 20.59 -4.67
CA ALA A 231 8.91 21.17 -5.87
C ALA A 231 9.96 21.82 -6.80
N ALA A 232 11.14 22.17 -6.28
CA ALA A 232 12.27 22.66 -7.07
C ALA A 232 13.03 21.56 -7.86
N GLN A 233 12.74 20.29 -7.60
CA GLN A 233 13.45 19.12 -8.13
C GLN A 233 12.59 18.22 -9.03
N GLU A 234 11.43 18.66 -9.52
CA GLU A 234 10.77 17.98 -10.65
C GLU A 234 11.67 18.08 -11.90
N VAL A 235 12.67 17.20 -11.96
CA VAL A 235 13.51 16.96 -13.12
C VAL A 235 12.64 16.14 -14.09
N ARG A 236 12.31 16.81 -15.19
CA ARG A 236 11.74 16.29 -16.43
C ARG A 236 12.21 14.89 -16.81
#